data_AF-C3XY72-F1
#
_entry.id   AF-C3XY72-F1
#
_cell.length_a   1.000
_cell.length_b   1.000
_cell.length_c   1.000
_cell.angle_alpha   90.00
_cell.angle_beta   90.00
_cell.angle_gamma   90.00
#
_symmetry.space_group_name_H-M   'P 1'
#
loop_
_entity.id
_entity.type
_entity.pdbx_description
1 polymer ?
#
loop_
_entity_poly.entity_id
_entity_poly.type
_entity_poly.pdbx_seq_one_letter_code
_entity_poly.pdbx_strand_id
1 'polypeptide(L)' 'SDYINAAFVDGYREKDAYIATQGPLPNTVTDFWKMVWEWKSCSIIMLTELEERGHEKCHKYW' A
#
# COMPACT_ATOMS: atom_id res chain seq x y z
N SER A 1 -1.03 6.07 -15.90
CA SER A 1 -2.41 5.63 -15.58
C SER A 1 -2.68 6.08 -14.16
N ASP A 2 -3.92 6.40 -13.82
CA ASP A 2 -4.28 6.89 -12.48
C ASP A 2 -4.80 5.75 -11.57
N TYR A 3 -4.69 4.50 -12.03
CA TYR A 3 -5.13 3.32 -11.28
C TYR A 3 -4.03 2.79 -10.36
N ILE A 4 -4.40 2.54 -9.11
CA ILE A 4 -3.67 1.71 -8.14
C ILE A 4 -4.67 0.79 -7.45
N ASN A 5 -4.26 -0.45 -7.13
CA ASN A 5 -5.12 -1.39 -6.40
C ASN A 5 -5.12 -1.08 -4.89
N ALA A 6 -5.89 -0.06 -4.53
CA ALA A 6 -6.10 0.38 -3.17
C ALA A 6 -7.55 0.85 -2.97
N ALA A 7 -8.03 0.83 -1.72
CA ALA A 7 -9.33 1.33 -1.34
C ALA A 7 -9.28 2.06 0.00
N PHE A 8 -10.09 3.10 0.15
CA PHE A 8 -10.31 3.73 1.44
C PHE A 8 -11.12 2.83 2.36
N VAL A 9 -10.75 2.85 3.62
CA VAL A 9 -11.43 2.10 4.69
C VAL A 9 -11.69 3.06 5.84
N ASP A 10 -12.95 3.09 6.28
CA ASP A 10 -13.37 3.87 7.43
C ASP A 10 -12.78 3.33 8.72
N GLY A 11 -12.35 4.23 9.59
CA GLY A 11 -12.07 3.95 10.98
C GLY A 11 -13.33 3.99 11.83
N TYR A 12 -13.20 3.67 13.12
CA TYR A 12 -14.33 3.63 14.04
C TYR A 12 -15.10 4.98 14.14
N ARG A 13 -14.40 6.12 13.98
CA ARG A 13 -14.98 7.48 14.09
C ARG A 13 -14.53 8.43 12.98
N GLU A 14 -13.80 7.94 12.00
CA GLU A 14 -13.18 8.77 10.97
C GLU A 14 -13.38 8.10 9.61
N LYS A 15 -13.96 8.83 8.66
CA LYS A 15 -14.16 8.34 7.30
C LYS A 15 -12.81 8.34 6.57
N ASP A 16 -12.59 7.33 5.72
CA ASP A 16 -11.39 7.21 4.89
C ASP A 16 -10.08 7.23 5.73
N ALA A 17 -10.14 6.73 6.96
CA ALA A 17 -9.05 6.78 7.93
C ALA A 17 -7.83 5.93 7.52
N TYR A 18 -8.06 4.90 6.71
CA TYR A 18 -7.02 4.01 6.22
C TYR A 18 -7.09 3.84 4.71
N ILE A 19 -5.96 3.50 4.12
CA ILE A 19 -5.87 3.02 2.74
C ILE A 19 -5.43 1.56 2.81
N ALA A 20 -6.31 0.64 2.41
CA ALA A 20 -5.98 -0.76 2.24
C ALA A 20 -5.49 -0.98 0.80
N THR A 21 -4.29 -1.56 0.64
CA THR A 21 -3.67 -1.79 -0.67
C THR A 21 -3.01 -3.17 -0.71
N GLN A 22 -2.83 -3.71 -1.91
CA GLN A 22 -1.91 -4.82 -2.11
C GLN A 22 -0.46 -4.40 -1.83
N GLY A 23 0.41 -5.38 -1.57
CA GLY A 23 1.86 -5.17 -1.61
C GLY A 23 2.29 -4.65 -2.99
N PRO A 24 3.18 -3.63 -3.05
CA PRO A 24 3.67 -3.13 -4.33
C PRO A 24 4.29 -4.24 -5.19
N LEU A 25 4.01 -4.20 -6.48
CA LEU A 25 4.70 -4.97 -7.50
C LEU A 25 5.92 -4.18 -7.99
N PRO A 26 6.92 -4.82 -8.64
CA PRO A 26 8.09 -4.12 -9.16
C PRO A 26 7.75 -2.91 -10.04
N ASN A 27 6.68 -3.01 -10.84
CA ASN A 27 6.21 -1.97 -11.74
C ASN A 27 5.24 -0.96 -11.12
N THR A 28 4.84 -1.13 -9.85
CA THR A 28 3.88 -0.23 -9.16
C THR A 28 4.47 0.46 -7.93
N VAL A 29 5.78 0.32 -7.66
CA VAL A 29 6.45 0.97 -6.53
C VAL A 29 6.31 2.50 -6.60
N THR A 30 6.46 3.08 -7.79
CA THR A 30 6.33 4.53 -7.98
C THR A 30 4.90 4.99 -7.71
N ASP A 31 3.90 4.24 -8.19
CA ASP A 31 2.49 4.56 -7.96
C ASP A 31 2.11 4.44 -6.47
N PHE A 32 2.66 3.45 -5.76
CA PHE A 32 2.50 3.30 -4.32
C PHE A 32 3.04 4.52 -3.55
N TRP A 33 4.27 4.95 -3.84
CA TRP A 33 4.85 6.13 -3.19
C TRP A 33 4.13 7.43 -3.58
N LYS A 34 3.65 7.53 -4.82
CA LYS A 34 2.82 8.66 -5.26
C LYS A 34 1.52 8.72 -4.44
N MET A 35 0.83 7.60 -4.25
CA MET A 35 -0.36 7.52 -3.40
C MET A 35 -0.07 7.94 -1.95
N VAL A 36 1.01 7.44 -1.35
CA VAL A 36 1.45 7.80 0.02
C VAL A 36 1.67 9.32 0.13
N TRP A 37 2.34 9.92 -0.86
CA TRP A 37 2.60 11.35 -0.91
C TRP A 37 1.33 12.19 -1.07
N GLU A 38 0.49 11.86 -2.06
CA GLU A 38 -0.74 12.59 -2.37
C GLU A 38 -1.74 12.59 -1.21
N TRP A 39 -1.86 11.45 -0.52
CA TRP A 39 -2.73 11.30 0.65
C TRP A 39 -2.06 11.63 1.98
N LYS A 40 -0.81 12.11 1.94
CA LYS A 40 -0.05 12.54 3.12
C LYS A 40 0.00 11.47 4.22
N SER A 41 0.11 10.20 3.82
CA SER A 41 0.17 9.09 4.77
C SER A 41 1.50 9.15 5.53
N CYS A 42 1.43 9.36 6.85
CA CYS A 42 2.61 9.44 7.72
C CYS A 42 3.15 8.07 8.16
N SER A 43 2.35 7.02 8.03
CA SER A 43 2.65 5.67 8.52
C SER A 43 2.26 4.63 7.48
N ILE A 44 3.12 3.63 7.29
CA ILE A 44 2.87 2.46 6.44
C ILE A 44 2.98 1.22 7.34
N ILE A 45 1.96 0.37 7.33
CA ILE A 45 1.92 -0.87 8.10
C ILE A 45 1.91 -2.04 7.11
N MET A 46 3.00 -2.79 7.06
CA MET A 46 3.12 -4.00 6.24
C MET A 46 2.86 -5.24 7.11
N LEU A 47 1.95 -6.10 6.67
CA LEU A 47 1.47 -7.26 7.43
C LEU A 47 2.02 -8.60 6.91
N THR A 48 2.99 -8.56 6.00
CA THR A 48 3.62 -9.74 5.39
C THR A 48 5.14 -9.56 5.34
N GLU A 49 5.86 -10.66 5.14
CA GLU A 49 7.25 -10.58 4.68
C GLU A 49 7.31 -10.26 3.17
N LEU A 50 8.52 -10.02 2.63
CA LEU A 50 8.71 -9.90 1.17
C LEU A 50 8.45 -11.23 0.45
N GLU A 51 8.87 -12.33 1.08
CA GLU A 51 8.69 -13.69 0.58
C GLU A 51 8.19 -14.59 1.71
N GLU A 52 7.19 -15.42 1.43
CA GLU A 52 6.67 -16.41 2.37
C GLU A 52 6.59 -17.78 1.67
N ARG A 53 7.24 -18.79 2.26
CA ARG A 53 7.24 -20.16 1.74
C ARG A 53 7.69 -20.28 0.28
N GLY A 54 8.65 -19.45 -0.15
CA GLY A 54 9.14 -19.44 -1.54
C GLY A 54 8.27 -18.64 -2.52
N HIS A 55 7.25 -17.94 -2.03
CA HIS A 55 6.37 -17.11 -2.86
C HIS A 55 6.55 -15.63 -2.51
N GLU A 56 6.86 -14.80 -3.52
CA GLU A 56 6.89 -13.36 -3.38
C GLU A 56 5.50 -12.83 -2.99
N LYS A 57 5.44 -12.08 -1.90
CA LYS A 57 4.22 -11.43 -1.39
C LYS A 57 4.23 -9.92 -1.64
N CYS A 58 5.41 -9.32 -1.62
CA CYS A 58 5.56 -7.88 -1.73
C CYS A 58 6.96 -7.55 -2.26
N HIS A 59 7.05 -6.60 -3.18
CA HIS A 59 8.33 -6.11 -3.66
C HIS A 59 8.97 -5.16 -2.63
N LYS A 60 10.30 -5.13 -2.56
CA LYS A 60 11.01 -4.21 -1.67
C LYS A 60 10.85 -2.77 -2.18
N TYR A 61 10.16 -1.94 -1.41
CA TYR A 61 9.83 -0.55 -1.78
C TYR A 61 10.58 0.52 -0.95
N TRP A 62 11.56 0.11 -0.12
CA TRP A 62 12.39 0.98 0.72
C TRP A 62 13.88 0.65 0.59
#